data_AF-A0A7S9WS74-F1
#
_entry.id   AF-A0A7S9WS74-F1
#
_cell.length_a   1.000
_cell.length_b   1.000
_cell.length_c   1.000
_cell.angle_alpha   90.00
_cell.angle_beta   90.00
_cell.angle_gamma   90.00
#
_symmetry.space_group_name_H-M   'P 1'
#
loop_
_entity.id
_entity.type
_entity.pdbx_description
1 polymer ?
#
loop_
_entity_poly.entity_id
_entity_poly.type
_entity_poly.pdbx_seq_one_letter_code
_entity_poly.pdbx_strand_id
1 'polypeptide(L)'
;MKEKKLIIKDIQGEIYVISQDGSIKMLKDGDEIYAGEKIFTKNLDAKVTLEDGEQINLNAHQSINLDEILKISAKEAQEQSDHSNGFGASEGISLSAASFVTSGHSANIHQIYNQHRSLEPNISSTQPSELKSASGASSTLIEKSSTAVEPKEEPFIDTINVLNVTNRGLDADIWLYDSARNHGRGLDFYNTEPTIKTMLKEWSASHHVSATSTLDDLRYGTKSDDTISSKPADKQAILMDRTPLANELAIIGRSPDSNTATDRIGDTIGSYKNPDRKNGNYNLYESKIVADGIIASFDGWIYIRNSSLVNAFTFFDIKERQNYKIEFDGREIFWKAFTDLTGTYETSYLDHQDSNVNLTQDGGFYKFHVETSDELFEYSLKLSINYSRGGFLYTNDGSIKLVSNAYMEALAQQNGLVTKESDTFYKAIKRTDGTRFGDNASDFDKPFDLKFEGTKDVGSNLDDKFIFNSHDIDAKGGIDTLVFTQNVDLTKISELDKRLESFERIELDHTKAVKLKLNGQNIIDMIDSNPTKGPDGLESLNTILKISGDSDDVVQLVGNFIKATSAEVAALNAKNSVIGAGYNKLDEVGGEAVNQVYKGENNAGQTFFVEIDKNVHVEVM
;
A
#
# COMPACT_ATOMS: atom_id res chain seq x y z
N MET A 1 1.96 35.58 -24.55
CA MET A 1 1.05 36.34 -23.66
C MET A 1 1.79 36.55 -22.36
N LYS A 2 1.62 37.67 -21.64
CA LYS A 2 2.23 37.79 -20.30
C LYS A 2 1.61 36.71 -19.41
N GLU A 3 2.40 35.76 -18.95
CA GLU A 3 1.95 34.80 -17.94
C GLU A 3 1.45 35.57 -16.74
N LYS A 4 0.20 35.30 -16.35
CA LYS A 4 -0.38 35.92 -15.17
C LYS A 4 0.31 35.29 -13.97
N LYS A 5 0.88 36.14 -13.11
CA LYS A 5 1.65 35.70 -11.94
C LYS A 5 1.21 36.42 -10.68
N LEU A 6 1.25 35.72 -9.56
CA LEU A 6 1.07 36.27 -8.21
C LEU A 6 2.38 36.11 -7.44
N ILE A 7 2.72 37.10 -6.61
CA ILE A 7 3.94 37.09 -5.80
C ILE A 7 3.56 36.90 -4.34
N ILE A 8 4.21 35.93 -3.68
CA ILE A 8 3.97 35.63 -2.27
C ILE A 8 4.77 36.60 -1.39
N LYS A 9 4.08 37.22 -0.44
CA LYS A 9 4.68 38.14 0.53
C LYS A 9 5.02 37.47 1.86
N ASP A 10 4.12 36.63 2.36
CA ASP A 10 4.23 35.95 3.65
C ASP A 10 3.45 34.63 3.63
N ILE A 11 4.05 33.56 4.17
CA ILE A 11 3.43 32.24 4.30
C ILE A 11 3.35 31.84 5.77
N GLN A 12 2.18 31.34 6.18
CA GLN A 12 1.99 30.68 7.46
C GLN A 12 1.55 29.23 7.21
N GLY A 13 2.34 28.26 7.67
CA GLY A 13 2.11 26.83 7.41
C GLY A 13 2.90 26.30 6.21
N GLU A 14 2.60 25.05 5.82
CA GLU A 14 3.28 24.35 4.72
C GLU A 14 2.39 24.33 3.47
N ILE A 15 2.86 24.99 2.41
CA ILE A 15 2.14 25.09 1.14
C ILE A 15 3.07 24.66 0.03
N TYR A 16 2.57 23.81 -0.85
CA TYR A 16 3.29 23.28 -2.00
C TYR A 16 2.66 23.80 -3.27
N VAL A 17 3.48 23.90 -4.32
CA VAL A 17 3.02 24.17 -5.68
C VAL A 17 3.42 23.01 -6.57
N ILE A 18 2.49 22.56 -7.41
CA ILE A 18 2.77 21.69 -8.56
C ILE A 18 2.81 22.53 -9.83
N SER A 19 3.94 22.47 -10.50
CA SER A 19 4.22 23.19 -11.74
C SER A 19 3.66 22.45 -12.95
N GLN A 20 3.64 23.09 -14.11
CA GLN A 20 3.19 22.46 -15.35
C GLN A 20 4.04 21.24 -15.77
N ASP A 21 5.32 21.23 -15.42
CA ASP A 21 6.24 20.09 -15.63
C ASP A 21 6.13 19.01 -14.53
N GLY A 22 5.04 19.02 -13.75
CA GLY A 22 4.78 18.10 -12.64
C GLY A 22 5.74 18.24 -11.45
N SER A 23 6.71 19.17 -11.52
CA SER A 23 7.64 19.39 -10.42
C SER A 23 6.91 19.98 -9.22
N ILE A 24 7.25 19.49 -8.02
CA ILE A 24 6.67 19.95 -6.77
C ILE A 24 7.75 20.56 -5.90
N LYS A 25 7.46 21.76 -5.40
CA LYS A 25 8.29 22.46 -4.42
C LYS A 25 7.43 23.05 -3.32
N MET A 26 8.02 23.17 -2.13
CA MET A 26 7.44 23.97 -1.05
C MET A 26 7.60 25.45 -1.38
N LEU A 27 6.50 26.21 -1.27
CA LEU A 27 6.50 27.65 -1.48
C LEU A 27 7.19 28.37 -0.33
N LYS A 28 7.86 29.49 -0.65
CA LYS A 28 8.54 30.38 0.29
C LYS A 28 8.16 31.83 0.02
N ASP A 29 8.42 32.70 0.98
CA ASP A 29 8.26 34.14 0.81
C ASP A 29 9.07 34.64 -0.39
N GLY A 30 8.44 35.45 -1.23
CA GLY A 30 9.01 35.97 -2.47
C GLY A 30 8.86 35.04 -3.68
N ASP A 31 8.35 33.82 -3.53
CA ASP A 31 8.06 32.94 -4.67
C ASP A 31 6.92 33.50 -5.54
N GLU A 32 6.94 33.13 -6.81
CA GLU A 32 5.92 33.50 -7.79
C GLU A 32 5.07 32.28 -8.16
N ILE A 33 3.75 32.45 -8.25
CA ILE A 33 2.79 31.44 -8.72
C ILE A 33 2.34 31.84 -10.14
N TYR A 34 2.44 30.92 -11.09
CA TYR A 34 2.14 31.10 -12.51
C TYR A 34 0.83 30.45 -12.92
N ALA A 35 0.30 30.87 -14.08
CA ALA A 35 -0.90 30.28 -14.65
C ALA A 35 -0.69 28.79 -14.98
N GLY A 36 -1.66 27.95 -14.61
CA GLY A 36 -1.55 26.49 -14.76
C GLY A 36 -0.86 25.78 -13.60
N GLU A 37 -0.33 26.51 -12.62
CA GLU A 37 0.14 25.92 -11.36
C GLU A 37 -1.03 25.76 -10.37
N LYS A 38 -0.91 24.74 -9.52
CA LYS A 38 -1.85 24.46 -8.44
C LYS A 38 -1.11 24.49 -7.11
N ILE A 39 -1.66 25.19 -6.13
CA ILE A 39 -1.15 25.18 -4.76
C ILE A 39 -1.98 24.23 -3.90
N PHE A 40 -1.35 23.59 -2.94
CA PHE A 40 -2.00 22.67 -2.03
C PHE A 40 -1.34 22.62 -0.66
N THR A 41 -2.12 22.27 0.36
CA THR A 41 -1.67 22.00 1.72
C THR A 41 -1.73 20.52 2.02
N LYS A 42 -0.75 19.99 2.75
CA LYS A 42 -0.76 18.59 3.19
C LYS A 42 -1.58 18.40 4.45
N ASN A 43 -1.06 18.85 5.61
CA ASN A 43 -1.51 18.37 6.91
C ASN A 43 -2.21 19.41 7.78
N LEU A 44 -1.87 20.68 7.62
CA LEU A 44 -2.35 21.75 8.48
C LEU A 44 -2.94 22.86 7.63
N ASP A 45 -3.89 23.58 8.24
CA ASP A 45 -4.36 24.83 7.68
C ASP A 45 -3.16 25.75 7.45
N ALA A 46 -3.18 26.41 6.30
CA ALA A 46 -2.13 27.32 5.90
C ALA A 46 -2.73 28.60 5.32
N LYS A 47 -1.89 29.64 5.28
CA LYS A 47 -2.29 30.95 4.81
C LYS A 47 -1.18 31.54 3.95
N VAL A 48 -1.59 32.08 2.81
CA VAL A 48 -0.75 32.86 1.91
C VAL A 48 -1.18 34.32 2.00
N THR A 49 -0.23 35.22 2.15
CA THR A 49 -0.43 36.65 1.90
C THR A 49 0.27 37.02 0.59
N LEU A 50 -0.48 37.60 -0.35
CA LEU A 50 0.04 38.08 -1.63
C LEU A 50 0.68 39.48 -1.48
N GLU A 51 1.47 39.89 -2.46
CA GLU A 51 2.16 41.19 -2.46
C GLU A 51 1.19 42.39 -2.40
N ASP A 52 0.01 42.27 -3.01
CA ASP A 52 -1.07 43.27 -2.96
C ASP A 52 -1.81 43.30 -1.60
N GLY A 53 -1.48 42.39 -0.69
CA GLY A 53 -2.05 42.29 0.65
C GLY A 53 -3.24 41.34 0.78
N GLU A 54 -3.70 40.73 -0.32
CA GLU A 54 -4.76 39.73 -0.29
C GLU A 54 -4.31 38.47 0.47
N GLN A 55 -5.25 37.85 1.19
CA GLN A 55 -4.99 36.66 1.99
C GLN A 55 -5.82 35.48 1.49
N ILE A 56 -5.13 34.36 1.24
CA ILE A 56 -5.74 33.09 0.86
C ILE A 56 -5.57 32.15 2.04
N ASN A 57 -6.69 31.70 2.62
CA ASN A 57 -6.70 30.66 3.64
C ASN A 57 -6.97 29.33 2.97
N LEU A 58 -6.09 28.36 3.20
CA LEU A 58 -6.19 26.98 2.74
C LEU A 58 -6.42 26.11 3.98
N ASN A 59 -7.53 25.39 4.02
CA ASN A 59 -7.72 24.36 5.04
C ASN A 59 -6.75 23.20 4.76
N ALA A 60 -6.44 22.39 5.78
CA ALA A 60 -5.73 21.14 5.60
C ALA A 60 -6.35 20.31 4.45
N HIS A 61 -5.51 19.70 3.62
CA HIS A 61 -5.90 18.93 2.43
C HIS A 61 -6.57 19.74 1.29
N GLN A 62 -6.55 21.07 1.34
CA GLN A 62 -7.12 21.88 0.27
C GLN A 62 -6.12 22.08 -0.87
N SER A 63 -6.64 22.13 -2.09
CA SER A 63 -5.87 22.44 -3.29
C SER A 63 -6.66 23.41 -4.19
N ILE A 64 -5.97 24.39 -4.77
CA ILE A 64 -6.58 25.50 -5.53
C ILE A 64 -5.68 25.87 -6.71
N ASN A 65 -6.26 26.08 -7.89
CA ASN A 65 -5.54 26.51 -9.09
C ASN A 65 -5.46 28.04 -9.16
N LEU A 66 -4.49 28.61 -9.89
CA LEU A 66 -4.37 30.07 -10.02
C LEU A 66 -5.68 30.75 -10.50
N ASP A 67 -6.41 30.15 -11.44
CA ASP A 67 -7.67 30.72 -11.94
C ASP A 67 -8.76 30.81 -10.87
N GLU A 68 -8.74 29.91 -9.90
CA GLU A 68 -9.66 29.93 -8.76
C GLU A 68 -9.22 30.96 -7.72
N ILE A 69 -7.90 31.07 -7.46
CA ILE A 69 -7.34 32.14 -6.62
C ILE A 69 -7.78 33.50 -7.16
N LEU A 70 -7.61 33.74 -8.47
CA LEU A 70 -7.98 35.00 -9.10
C LEU A 70 -9.49 35.29 -9.08
N LYS A 71 -10.34 34.26 -9.04
CA LYS A 71 -11.79 34.44 -8.84
C LYS A 71 -12.13 34.82 -7.41
N ILE A 72 -11.36 34.36 -6.43
CA ILE A 72 -11.46 34.78 -5.03
C ILE A 72 -11.00 36.24 -4.92
N SER A 73 -9.86 36.58 -5.51
CA SER A 73 -9.32 37.95 -5.57
C SER A 73 -10.26 38.97 -6.21
N ALA A 74 -10.95 38.56 -7.28
CA ALA A 74 -11.88 39.43 -7.98
C ALA A 74 -13.18 39.71 -7.18
N LYS A 75 -13.52 38.89 -6.17
CA LYS A 75 -14.74 39.07 -5.38
C LYS A 75 -14.66 40.18 -4.35
N GLU A 76 -13.49 40.65 -3.94
CA GLU A 76 -13.35 41.78 -3.00
C GLU A 76 -13.36 43.16 -3.68
N ALA A 77 -13.31 43.23 -5.02
CA ALA A 77 -13.41 44.48 -5.78
C ALA A 77 -14.86 44.94 -6.06
N GLN A 78 -15.86 44.26 -5.50
CA GLN A 78 -17.28 44.54 -5.73
C GLN A 78 -18.10 44.66 -4.44
N GLU A 79 -17.56 45.29 -3.40
CA GLU A 79 -18.37 45.92 -2.35
C GLU A 79 -18.17 47.43 -2.36
N GLN A 80 -19.07 48.12 -3.07
CA GLN A 80 -19.28 49.54 -2.91
C GLN A 80 -20.59 49.75 -2.16
N SER A 81 -20.42 50.21 -0.91
CA SER A 81 -21.33 51.06 -0.11
C SER A 81 -22.79 50.62 0.05
N ASP A 82 -23.17 50.29 1.29
CA ASP A 82 -24.01 51.22 2.04
C ASP A 82 -24.22 50.87 3.53
N HIS A 83 -24.24 51.94 4.33
CA HIS A 83 -24.78 52.11 5.68
C HIS A 83 -23.94 51.76 6.93
N SER A 84 -23.35 52.84 7.45
CA SER A 84 -23.07 53.15 8.85
C SER A 84 -24.28 53.00 9.79
N ASN A 85 -24.03 52.47 11.00
CA ASN A 85 -24.54 52.82 12.34
C ASN A 85 -24.25 51.59 13.24
N GLY A 86 -23.54 51.63 14.37
CA GLY A 86 -23.53 52.60 15.45
C GLY A 86 -23.98 51.90 16.74
N PHE A 87 -23.04 51.64 17.65
CA PHE A 87 -23.20 51.32 19.09
C PHE A 87 -23.88 50.02 19.56
N GLY A 88 -23.23 49.33 20.51
CA GLY A 88 -23.86 48.38 21.43
C GLY A 88 -22.88 47.45 22.15
N ALA A 89 -22.45 47.83 23.35
CA ALA A 89 -21.67 46.99 24.26
C ALA A 89 -22.58 45.95 24.96
N SER A 90 -22.08 44.72 25.20
CA SER A 90 -22.30 43.96 26.44
C SER A 90 -21.56 42.62 26.45
N GLU A 91 -20.79 42.41 27.53
CA GLU A 91 -20.61 41.14 28.27
C GLU A 91 -19.94 39.98 27.53
N GLY A 92 -18.69 39.62 27.86
CA GLY A 92 -18.36 38.69 28.95
C GLY A 92 -18.60 37.26 28.43
N ILE A 93 -17.63 36.35 28.31
CA ILE A 93 -17.08 35.53 29.41
C ILE A 93 -15.68 35.02 29.02
N SER A 94 -14.72 35.17 29.94
CA SER A 94 -13.42 34.49 29.95
C SER A 94 -13.55 33.14 30.65
N LEU A 95 -12.93 32.08 30.12
CA LEU A 95 -12.53 30.92 30.93
C LEU A 95 -11.21 30.31 30.41
N SER A 96 -10.12 30.72 31.05
CA SER A 96 -8.88 29.96 31.19
C SER A 96 -8.95 29.07 32.44
N ALA A 97 -8.57 27.78 32.35
CA ALA A 97 -7.60 27.11 33.23
C ALA A 97 -7.75 25.56 33.28
N ALA A 98 -6.59 24.89 33.08
CA ALA A 98 -6.10 23.64 33.69
C ALA A 98 -6.86 22.31 33.46
N SER A 99 -6.21 21.23 33.03
CA SER A 99 -5.29 20.46 33.89
C SER A 99 -4.17 19.72 33.14
N PHE A 100 -2.94 19.85 33.65
CA PHE A 100 -1.87 18.86 33.48
C PHE A 100 -2.15 17.63 34.37
N VAL A 101 -1.74 16.43 33.93
CA VAL A 101 -0.91 15.44 34.67
C VAL A 101 -0.85 14.08 33.93
N THR A 102 0.36 13.80 33.42
CA THR A 102 1.15 12.54 33.34
C THR A 102 0.75 11.33 32.48
N SER A 103 1.60 11.13 31.47
CA SER A 103 2.41 9.93 31.16
C SER A 103 1.75 8.63 30.69
N GLY A 104 2.04 8.30 29.43
CA GLY A 104 1.99 6.96 28.85
C GLY A 104 2.41 7.01 27.39
N HIS A 105 3.73 6.98 27.13
CA HIS A 105 4.27 6.93 25.77
C HIS A 105 4.05 5.53 25.18
N SER A 106 3.23 5.45 24.13
CA SER A 106 3.35 4.40 23.11
C SER A 106 3.06 5.02 21.76
N ALA A 107 4.13 5.31 21.03
CA ALA A 107 4.08 5.69 19.63
C ALA A 107 3.54 4.50 18.81
N ASN A 108 2.33 4.63 18.29
CA ASN A 108 1.87 3.95 17.08
C ASN A 108 1.81 5.03 16.00
N ILE A 109 2.93 5.20 15.30
CA ILE A 109 3.00 5.95 14.05
C ILE A 109 2.32 5.04 13.02
N HIS A 110 1.04 5.29 12.73
CA HIS A 110 0.34 4.97 11.46
C HIS A 110 -1.17 5.29 11.45
N GLN A 111 -1.78 5.84 12.52
CA GLN A 111 -3.24 6.07 12.55
C GLN A 111 -3.68 7.40 13.17
N ILE A 112 -3.17 8.52 12.66
CA ILE A 112 -3.82 9.82 12.89
C ILE A 112 -4.08 10.45 11.54
N TYR A 113 -5.20 10.09 10.89
CA TYR A 113 -5.87 10.95 9.91
C TYR A 113 -7.26 10.40 9.63
N ASN A 114 -8.21 10.72 10.52
CA ASN A 114 -9.65 10.72 10.24
C ASN A 114 -10.37 11.38 11.42
N GLN A 115 -10.09 12.66 11.65
CA GLN A 115 -10.93 13.51 12.48
C GLN A 115 -11.32 14.73 11.67
N HIS A 116 -12.59 14.77 11.25
CA HIS A 116 -13.52 15.90 11.41
C HIS A 116 -14.75 15.70 10.51
N ARG A 117 -15.82 15.07 11.04
CA ARG A 117 -17.20 15.62 10.97
C ARG A 117 -18.27 14.70 11.57
N SER A 118 -18.99 15.24 12.55
CA SER A 118 -20.38 14.95 12.93
C SER A 118 -20.86 16.25 13.63
N LEU A 119 -22.06 16.85 13.52
CA LEU A 119 -23.41 16.63 12.96
C LEU A 119 -23.96 18.06 12.63
N GLU A 120 -24.90 18.31 11.69
CA GLU A 120 -26.37 18.18 11.82
C GLU A 120 -27.12 18.59 10.51
N PRO A 121 -28.46 18.36 10.38
CA PRO A 121 -29.14 17.99 9.11
C PRO A 121 -30.15 19.00 8.50
N ASN A 122 -30.64 18.64 7.28
CA ASN A 122 -31.77 19.17 6.47
C ASN A 122 -31.55 20.56 5.81
N ILE A 123 -31.96 20.84 4.56
CA ILE A 123 -33.32 20.72 3.97
C ILE A 123 -33.29 20.61 2.42
N SER A 124 -34.25 19.86 1.88
CA SER A 124 -34.70 19.66 0.49
C SER A 124 -34.70 20.87 -0.47
N SER A 125 -34.32 20.64 -1.74
CA SER A 125 -35.18 20.99 -2.90
C SER A 125 -34.85 20.22 -4.18
N THR A 126 -35.81 19.40 -4.57
CA THR A 126 -36.23 18.88 -5.88
C THR A 126 -35.72 19.51 -7.20
N GLN A 127 -35.42 18.58 -8.15
CA GLN A 127 -35.84 18.48 -9.57
C GLN A 127 -34.77 18.54 -10.70
N PRO A 128 -35.00 17.79 -11.81
CA PRO A 128 -33.99 17.07 -12.58
C PRO A 128 -33.77 17.64 -13.99
N SER A 129 -32.73 17.19 -14.69
CA SER A 129 -32.67 17.28 -16.16
C SER A 129 -31.83 16.16 -16.75
N GLU A 130 -32.51 15.30 -17.51
CA GLU A 130 -31.98 14.33 -18.47
C GLU A 130 -31.12 15.02 -19.54
N LEU A 131 -30.10 14.31 -20.07
CA LEU A 131 -29.70 14.29 -21.49
C LEU A 131 -28.55 13.27 -21.64
N LYS A 132 -28.89 12.02 -21.97
CA LYS A 132 -28.78 11.43 -23.32
C LYS A 132 -27.35 11.25 -23.84
N SER A 133 -26.98 9.98 -23.87
CA SER A 133 -25.98 9.35 -24.71
C SER A 133 -26.01 9.78 -26.17
N ALA A 134 -24.83 9.89 -26.77
CA ALA A 134 -24.61 9.69 -28.20
C ALA A 134 -23.18 9.18 -28.45
N SER A 135 -23.09 7.89 -28.72
CA SER A 135 -21.98 7.25 -29.43
C SER A 135 -21.96 7.75 -30.89
N GLY A 136 -20.78 8.04 -31.44
CA GLY A 136 -20.61 8.36 -32.86
C GLY A 136 -19.16 8.22 -33.30
N ALA A 137 -18.93 7.32 -34.25
CA ALA A 137 -17.65 6.77 -34.67
C ALA A 137 -16.67 7.70 -35.42
N SER A 138 -15.42 7.26 -35.37
CA SER A 138 -14.22 7.55 -36.18
C SER A 138 -14.42 8.02 -37.63
N SER A 139 -13.60 8.99 -38.06
CA SER A 139 -12.93 8.91 -39.37
C SER A 139 -11.62 9.70 -39.41
N THR A 140 -10.58 8.99 -39.84
CA THR A 140 -9.22 9.34 -40.27
C THR A 140 -9.06 10.64 -41.06
N LEU A 141 -7.98 11.38 -40.77
CA LEU A 141 -6.94 11.89 -41.68
C LEU A 141 -6.20 13.07 -41.01
N ILE A 142 -4.98 12.83 -40.52
CA ILE A 142 -4.02 13.91 -40.25
C ILE A 142 -2.73 13.58 -41.00
N GLU A 143 -2.41 14.46 -41.95
CA GLU A 143 -1.18 14.45 -42.73
C GLU A 143 0.04 14.62 -41.82
N LYS A 144 0.99 13.66 -41.91
CA LYS A 144 2.34 13.82 -41.38
C LYS A 144 3.02 14.98 -42.10
N SER A 145 3.12 16.13 -41.44
CA SER A 145 4.12 17.15 -41.75
C SER A 145 5.17 17.15 -40.65
N SER A 146 6.37 16.77 -41.06
CA SER A 146 7.60 16.73 -40.27
C SER A 146 8.14 18.14 -40.07
N THR A 147 7.79 18.72 -38.92
CA THR A 147 8.60 19.71 -38.22
C THR A 147 8.54 19.32 -36.75
N ALA A 148 9.71 19.12 -36.12
CA ALA A 148 9.82 18.94 -34.68
C ALA A 148 9.31 20.23 -34.00
N VAL A 149 8.01 20.27 -33.75
CA VAL A 149 7.39 21.17 -32.80
C VAL A 149 7.52 20.42 -31.49
N GLU A 150 8.29 20.94 -30.53
CA GLU A 150 8.25 20.44 -29.16
C GLU A 150 6.78 20.27 -28.77
N PRO A 151 6.37 19.11 -28.21
CA PRO A 151 4.99 18.90 -27.80
C PRO A 151 4.58 20.10 -26.96
N LYS A 152 3.53 20.78 -27.42
CA LYS A 152 3.03 21.99 -26.76
C LYS A 152 2.67 21.57 -25.34
N GLU A 153 3.41 22.06 -24.34
CA GLU A 153 3.20 21.70 -22.94
C GLU A 153 1.73 21.92 -22.58
N GLU A 154 1.01 20.82 -22.38
CA GLU A 154 -0.36 20.86 -21.86
C GLU A 154 -0.28 21.15 -20.37
N PRO A 155 -1.18 21.99 -19.83
CA PRO A 155 -1.14 22.37 -18.42
C PRO A 155 -1.42 21.14 -17.54
N PHE A 156 -0.61 20.96 -16.48
CA PHE A 156 -0.79 19.87 -15.52
C PHE A 156 -2.23 19.81 -14.97
N ILE A 157 -2.99 18.79 -15.34
CA ILE A 157 -4.31 18.49 -14.79
C ILE A 157 -4.18 17.57 -13.58
N ASP A 158 -4.35 18.15 -12.39
CA ASP A 158 -4.41 17.38 -11.15
C ASP A 158 -5.72 16.58 -11.06
N THR A 159 -5.60 15.24 -11.00
CA THR A 159 -6.72 14.31 -11.10
C THR A 159 -6.85 13.50 -9.81
N ILE A 160 -8.08 13.38 -9.30
CA ILE A 160 -8.39 12.51 -8.16
C ILE A 160 -8.34 11.05 -8.61
N ASN A 161 -7.60 10.22 -7.88
CA ASN A 161 -7.55 8.79 -8.13
C ASN A 161 -8.86 8.09 -7.72
N VAL A 162 -9.24 7.10 -8.53
CA VAL A 162 -10.34 6.18 -8.27
C VAL A 162 -9.86 4.77 -8.53
N LEU A 163 -9.84 3.94 -7.49
CA LEU A 163 -9.42 2.55 -7.57
C LEU A 163 -10.65 1.63 -7.65
N ASN A 164 -10.64 0.67 -8.56
CA ASN A 164 -11.68 -0.37 -8.60
C ASN A 164 -11.27 -1.55 -7.71
N VAL A 165 -11.84 -1.62 -6.51
CA VAL A 165 -11.42 -2.57 -5.48
C VAL A 165 -12.31 -3.82 -5.50
N THR A 166 -11.68 -4.99 -5.47
CA THR A 166 -12.36 -6.29 -5.32
C THR A 166 -11.97 -6.97 -4.02
N ASN A 167 -12.87 -7.75 -3.42
CA ASN A 167 -12.54 -8.45 -2.19
C ASN A 167 -11.59 -9.63 -2.45
N ARG A 168 -10.41 -9.58 -1.85
CA ARG A 168 -9.40 -10.65 -1.89
C ARG A 168 -8.94 -11.11 -0.50
N GLY A 169 -9.66 -10.71 0.56
CA GLY A 169 -9.32 -11.02 1.93
C GLY A 169 -8.46 -9.94 2.59
N LEU A 170 -7.70 -10.31 3.62
CA LEU A 170 -6.79 -9.41 4.34
C LEU A 170 -5.56 -9.10 3.50
N ASP A 171 -4.99 -7.91 3.69
CA ASP A 171 -3.69 -7.55 3.17
C ASP A 171 -2.61 -8.24 4.02
N ALA A 172 -1.69 -8.94 3.37
CA ALA A 172 -0.64 -9.73 4.02
C ALA A 172 0.75 -9.24 3.65
N ASP A 173 1.53 -8.84 4.65
CA ASP A 173 2.92 -8.42 4.51
C ASP A 173 3.83 -9.45 5.19
N ILE A 174 4.89 -9.85 4.50
CA ILE A 174 5.83 -10.87 4.97
C ILE A 174 7.25 -10.30 4.90
N TRP A 175 7.94 -10.30 6.03
CA TRP A 175 9.34 -9.96 6.13
C TRP A 175 10.18 -11.22 6.36
N LEU A 176 11.25 -11.32 5.58
CA LEU A 176 12.35 -12.23 5.83
C LEU A 176 13.25 -11.62 6.90
N TYR A 177 13.42 -12.34 8.00
CA TYR A 177 14.26 -11.90 9.11
C TYR A 177 15.64 -12.55 9.01
N ASP A 178 16.69 -11.73 9.05
CA ASP A 178 18.08 -12.19 9.04
C ASP A 178 18.78 -11.68 10.30
N SER A 179 18.99 -12.57 11.28
CA SER A 179 19.66 -12.20 12.52
C SER A 179 21.07 -11.64 12.29
N ALA A 180 21.79 -12.03 11.24
CA ALA A 180 23.12 -11.53 10.95
C ALA A 180 23.09 -10.04 10.54
N ARG A 181 22.04 -9.63 9.80
CA ARG A 181 21.76 -8.21 9.51
C ARG A 181 21.30 -7.46 10.75
N ASN A 182 20.71 -8.15 11.72
CA ASN A 182 20.29 -7.56 13.00
C ASN A 182 21.29 -7.77 14.16
N HIS A 183 22.60 -7.67 13.90
CA HIS A 183 23.65 -7.76 14.92
C HIS A 183 23.69 -9.09 15.70
N GLY A 184 23.25 -10.19 15.08
CA GLY A 184 23.17 -11.52 15.68
C GLY A 184 22.00 -11.71 16.65
N ARG A 185 21.04 -10.78 16.69
CA ARG A 185 19.85 -10.90 17.55
C ARG A 185 18.84 -11.85 16.91
N GLY A 186 18.41 -12.88 17.63
CA GLY A 186 17.27 -13.71 17.22
C GLY A 186 15.95 -12.97 17.38
N LEU A 187 14.86 -13.52 16.81
CA LEU A 187 13.51 -12.94 16.94
C LEU A 187 13.04 -12.88 18.41
N ASP A 188 13.61 -13.71 19.28
CA ASP A 188 13.33 -13.79 20.70
C ASP A 188 13.99 -12.75 21.60
N PHE A 189 14.86 -11.90 21.06
CA PHE A 189 15.69 -10.97 21.85
C PHE A 189 14.91 -10.08 22.84
N TYR A 190 13.71 -9.61 22.47
CA TYR A 190 12.88 -8.74 23.31
C TYR A 190 11.71 -9.46 24.01
N ASN A 191 11.58 -10.78 23.88
CA ASN A 191 10.31 -11.47 24.16
C ASN A 191 10.05 -11.81 25.65
N THR A 192 10.77 -11.19 26.59
CA THR A 192 10.69 -11.50 28.04
C THR A 192 10.18 -10.35 28.92
N GLU A 193 9.97 -9.13 28.39
CA GLU A 193 9.48 -7.99 29.19
C GLU A 193 8.10 -7.47 28.74
N PRO A 194 7.14 -7.21 29.65
CA PRO A 194 5.79 -6.74 29.32
C PRO A 194 5.71 -5.31 28.75
N THR A 195 6.81 -4.57 28.65
CA THR A 195 6.93 -3.37 27.80
C THR A 195 7.42 -3.76 26.40
N ILE A 196 6.56 -4.52 25.71
CA ILE A 196 6.86 -5.14 24.41
C ILE A 196 6.78 -4.08 23.30
N LYS A 197 7.93 -3.56 22.89
CA LYS A 197 8.13 -3.20 21.47
C LYS A 197 8.71 -4.44 20.79
N THR A 198 7.97 -4.95 19.82
CA THR A 198 8.24 -6.20 19.10
C THR A 198 9.47 -6.07 18.18
N MET A 199 10.19 -7.17 17.97
CA MET A 199 11.22 -7.26 16.93
C MET A 199 10.66 -6.92 15.54
N LEU A 200 9.38 -7.25 15.31
CA LEU A 200 8.62 -6.82 14.13
C LEU A 200 8.69 -5.31 13.93
N LYS A 201 8.31 -4.51 14.93
CA LYS A 201 8.29 -3.04 14.80
C LYS A 201 9.68 -2.46 14.52
N GLU A 202 10.74 -3.04 15.07
CA GLU A 202 12.11 -2.59 14.77
C GLU A 202 12.54 -2.99 13.35
N TRP A 203 12.25 -4.23 12.95
CA TRP A 203 12.63 -4.77 11.65
C TRP A 203 11.87 -4.10 10.50
N SER A 204 10.54 -4.04 10.58
CA SER A 204 9.70 -3.43 9.54
C SER A 204 9.87 -1.92 9.43
N ALA A 205 10.36 -1.24 10.47
CA ALA A 205 10.70 0.18 10.40
C ALA A 205 12.01 0.46 9.65
N SER A 206 12.83 -0.58 9.37
CA SER A 206 14.15 -0.43 8.76
C SER A 206 14.35 -1.28 7.50
N HIS A 207 13.36 -2.09 7.12
CA HIS A 207 13.42 -3.00 5.98
C HIS A 207 12.07 -2.97 5.25
N HIS A 208 12.12 -2.94 3.91
CA HIS A 208 10.92 -3.08 3.08
C HIS A 208 10.30 -4.47 3.29
N VAL A 209 9.04 -4.62 2.89
CA VAL A 209 8.37 -5.91 2.87
C VAL A 209 9.09 -6.84 1.89
N SER A 210 9.35 -8.09 2.30
CA SER A 210 10.04 -9.06 1.44
C SER A 210 9.09 -9.73 0.45
N ALA A 211 7.83 -9.92 0.84
CA ALA A 211 6.76 -10.42 0.00
C ALA A 211 5.38 -9.94 0.48
N THR A 212 4.46 -9.70 -0.43
CA THR A 212 3.06 -9.35 -0.12
C THR A 212 2.10 -10.39 -0.69
N SER A 213 0.90 -10.45 -0.14
CA SER A 213 -0.22 -11.22 -0.69
C SER A 213 -1.57 -10.72 -0.16
N THR A 214 -2.64 -11.40 -0.56
CA THR A 214 -4.00 -11.24 -0.05
C THR A 214 -4.55 -12.57 0.44
N LEU A 215 -5.19 -12.61 1.61
CA LEU A 215 -5.57 -13.87 2.25
C LEU A 215 -7.04 -13.87 2.70
N ASP A 216 -7.86 -14.76 2.12
CA ASP A 216 -9.25 -14.97 2.52
C ASP A 216 -9.44 -16.01 3.64
N ASP A 217 -8.33 -16.54 4.17
CA ASP A 217 -8.21 -17.37 5.37
C ASP A 217 -6.75 -17.31 5.85
N LEU A 218 -6.46 -17.70 7.10
CA LEU A 218 -5.13 -17.55 7.70
C LEU A 218 -4.48 -18.89 8.03
N ARG A 219 -4.90 -19.97 7.37
CA ARG A 219 -4.30 -21.28 7.52
C ARG A 219 -3.14 -21.49 6.55
N TYR A 220 -2.01 -22.03 7.02
CA TYR A 220 -0.92 -22.58 6.22
C TYR A 220 0.00 -23.50 7.06
N GLY A 221 0.69 -24.43 6.38
CA GLY A 221 1.76 -25.22 6.97
C GLY A 221 2.70 -25.77 5.91
N THR A 222 4.01 -25.64 6.15
CA THR A 222 5.04 -25.90 5.13
C THR A 222 5.67 -27.28 5.20
N LYS A 223 5.30 -28.10 6.20
CA LYS A 223 5.95 -29.39 6.48
C LYS A 223 4.98 -30.53 6.71
N SER A 224 5.43 -31.76 6.45
CA SER A 224 4.72 -33.00 6.81
C SER A 224 4.49 -33.16 8.32
N ASP A 225 3.60 -34.07 8.69
CA ASP A 225 3.30 -34.41 10.11
C ASP A 225 4.26 -35.44 10.69
N ASP A 226 5.13 -36.01 9.86
CA ASP A 226 6.08 -37.01 10.32
C ASP A 226 7.17 -36.38 11.19
N THR A 227 7.48 -37.04 12.30
CA THR A 227 8.53 -36.58 13.21
C THR A 227 9.89 -36.57 12.52
N ILE A 228 10.65 -35.49 12.69
CA ILE A 228 12.00 -35.33 12.15
C ILE A 228 12.89 -36.45 12.66
N SER A 229 12.73 -36.82 13.95
CA SER A 229 13.54 -37.86 14.57
C SER A 229 13.43 -39.23 13.89
N SER A 230 12.36 -39.47 13.13
CA SER A 230 12.16 -40.72 12.39
C SER A 230 12.87 -40.76 11.03
N LYS A 231 13.37 -39.62 10.54
CA LYS A 231 13.97 -39.49 9.22
C LYS A 231 15.46 -39.85 9.24
N PRO A 232 16.04 -40.29 8.10
CA PRO A 232 17.50 -40.40 7.94
C PRO A 232 18.22 -39.05 8.18
N ALA A 233 19.48 -39.10 8.62
CA ALA A 233 20.25 -37.93 9.05
C ALA A 233 20.42 -36.84 7.97
N ASP A 234 20.53 -37.23 6.69
CA ASP A 234 20.57 -36.34 5.54
C ASP A 234 19.25 -35.58 5.35
N LYS A 235 18.12 -36.27 5.48
CA LYS A 235 16.79 -35.64 5.45
C LYS A 235 16.52 -34.77 6.67
N GLN A 236 17.01 -35.18 7.84
CA GLN A 236 16.93 -34.39 9.07
C GLN A 236 17.61 -33.03 8.90
N ALA A 237 18.82 -33.00 8.34
CA ALA A 237 19.55 -31.76 8.11
C ALA A 237 18.77 -30.78 7.20
N ILE A 238 18.17 -31.28 6.12
CA ILE A 238 17.33 -30.48 5.21
C ILE A 238 16.10 -29.92 5.93
N LEU A 239 15.45 -30.75 6.76
CA LEU A 239 14.30 -30.38 7.57
C LEU A 239 14.60 -29.46 8.75
N MET A 240 15.87 -29.19 9.06
CA MET A 240 16.28 -28.30 10.17
C MET A 240 16.89 -26.99 9.67
N ASP A 241 17.07 -26.84 8.37
CA ASP A 241 17.48 -25.57 7.79
C ASP A 241 16.36 -24.54 8.00
N ARG A 242 16.68 -23.48 8.72
CA ARG A 242 15.73 -22.40 9.05
C ARG A 242 15.44 -21.51 7.84
N THR A 243 16.31 -21.53 6.84
CA THR A 243 16.13 -20.72 5.63
C THR A 243 14.83 -21.16 4.94
N PRO A 244 13.83 -20.28 4.79
CA PRO A 244 12.62 -20.61 4.06
C PRO A 244 12.95 -20.83 2.59
N LEU A 245 12.30 -21.82 1.98
CA LEU A 245 12.34 -22.01 0.53
C LEU A 245 11.31 -21.11 -0.15
N ALA A 246 11.56 -20.74 -1.41
CA ALA A 246 10.60 -19.96 -2.19
C ALA A 246 9.20 -20.59 -2.24
N ASN A 247 9.10 -21.92 -2.29
CA ASN A 247 7.83 -22.64 -2.22
C ASN A 247 7.13 -22.48 -0.86
N GLU A 248 7.89 -22.41 0.24
CA GLU A 248 7.33 -22.28 1.58
C GLU A 248 6.76 -20.88 1.81
N LEU A 249 7.46 -19.84 1.34
CA LEU A 249 6.92 -18.48 1.28
C LEU A 249 5.68 -18.40 0.39
N ALA A 250 5.70 -19.08 -0.77
CA ALA A 250 4.55 -19.16 -1.66
C ALA A 250 3.36 -19.90 -1.04
N ILE A 251 3.57 -20.89 -0.15
CA ILE A 251 2.50 -21.53 0.63
C ILE A 251 1.90 -20.51 1.62
N ILE A 252 2.75 -19.79 2.37
CA ILE A 252 2.32 -18.76 3.34
C ILE A 252 1.49 -17.67 2.65
N GLY A 253 2.01 -17.16 1.52
CA GLY A 253 1.33 -16.17 0.69
C GLY A 253 0.22 -16.73 -0.20
N ARG A 254 -0.09 -18.04 -0.14
CA ARG A 254 -1.15 -18.69 -0.94
C ARG A 254 -1.05 -18.47 -2.45
N SER A 255 0.17 -18.45 -2.97
CA SER A 255 0.42 -18.39 -4.40
C SER A 255 -0.31 -19.52 -5.13
N PRO A 256 -0.98 -19.25 -6.26
CA PRO A 256 -1.55 -20.28 -7.13
C PRO A 256 -0.52 -21.34 -7.57
N ASP A 257 0.75 -20.93 -7.69
CA ASP A 257 1.85 -21.78 -8.16
C ASP A 257 2.54 -22.56 -7.03
N SER A 258 2.11 -22.39 -5.78
CA SER A 258 2.70 -23.10 -4.64
C SER A 258 2.40 -24.60 -4.67
N ASN A 259 3.40 -25.41 -4.29
CA ASN A 259 3.21 -26.83 -4.00
C ASN A 259 2.89 -27.02 -2.51
N THR A 260 1.60 -27.20 -2.22
CA THR A 260 1.07 -27.46 -0.87
C THR A 260 0.97 -28.95 -0.51
N ALA A 261 1.34 -29.85 -1.44
CA ALA A 261 1.11 -31.29 -1.28
C ALA A 261 2.29 -32.00 -0.61
N THR A 262 3.51 -31.51 -0.83
CA THR A 262 4.73 -32.12 -0.29
C THR A 262 5.66 -31.08 0.31
N ASP A 263 6.37 -31.47 1.37
CA ASP A 263 7.40 -30.64 1.99
C ASP A 263 8.72 -30.66 1.20
N ARG A 264 9.74 -29.99 1.74
CA ARG A 264 11.07 -29.86 1.13
C ARG A 264 11.84 -31.17 0.92
N ILE A 265 11.43 -32.29 1.53
CA ILE A 265 12.03 -33.62 1.27
C ILE A 265 11.09 -34.55 0.48
N GLY A 266 9.95 -34.01 0.01
CA GLY A 266 8.97 -34.73 -0.81
C GLY A 266 7.93 -35.51 0.00
N ASP A 267 7.87 -35.34 1.32
CA ASP A 267 6.89 -36.04 2.15
C ASP A 267 5.56 -35.28 2.16
N THR A 268 4.45 -36.02 2.24
CA THR A 268 3.10 -35.45 2.13
C THR A 268 2.79 -34.47 3.27
N ILE A 269 2.34 -33.26 2.91
CA ILE A 269 1.78 -32.30 3.87
C ILE A 269 0.31 -32.64 4.11
N GLY A 270 -0.09 -32.71 5.38
CA GLY A 270 -1.49 -32.98 5.75
C GLY A 270 -2.44 -31.93 5.15
N SER A 271 -3.53 -32.38 4.52
CA SER A 271 -4.47 -31.49 3.81
C SER A 271 -5.10 -30.43 4.71
N TYR A 272 -5.26 -30.71 6.00
CA TYR A 272 -5.80 -29.76 6.98
C TYR A 272 -4.85 -28.60 7.31
N LYS A 273 -3.56 -28.67 6.93
CA LYS A 273 -2.58 -27.59 7.18
C LYS A 273 -2.69 -26.43 6.20
N ASN A 274 -3.20 -26.68 5.01
CA ASN A 274 -3.28 -25.68 3.95
C ASN A 274 -4.73 -25.44 3.56
N PRO A 275 -5.10 -24.23 3.11
CA PRO A 275 -6.44 -23.95 2.63
C PRO A 275 -6.68 -24.73 1.33
N ASP A 276 -7.95 -24.98 1.02
CA ASP A 276 -8.31 -25.62 -0.26
C ASP A 276 -8.04 -24.68 -1.45
N ARG A 277 -8.03 -23.37 -1.22
CA ARG A 277 -7.88 -22.32 -2.23
C ARG A 277 -6.47 -21.75 -2.23
N LYS A 278 -5.86 -21.71 -3.41
CA LYS A 278 -4.57 -21.06 -3.69
C LYS A 278 -4.82 -19.82 -4.55
N ASN A 279 -5.30 -18.76 -3.92
CA ASN A 279 -5.86 -17.58 -4.59
C ASN A 279 -5.26 -16.25 -4.10
N GLY A 280 -4.15 -16.28 -3.36
CA GLY A 280 -3.50 -15.06 -2.90
C GLY A 280 -2.76 -14.34 -4.02
N ASN A 281 -2.74 -13.01 -3.97
CA ASN A 281 -1.96 -12.17 -4.88
C ASN A 281 -0.47 -12.14 -4.49
N TYR A 282 0.17 -13.31 -4.49
CA TYR A 282 1.51 -13.45 -3.93
C TYR A 282 2.60 -12.86 -4.82
N ASN A 283 3.31 -11.85 -4.31
CA ASN A 283 4.46 -11.21 -4.93
C ASN A 283 5.69 -11.28 -4.01
N LEU A 284 6.84 -11.65 -4.57
CA LEU A 284 8.11 -11.76 -3.86
C LEU A 284 9.10 -10.71 -4.38
N TYR A 285 9.47 -9.77 -3.52
CA TYR A 285 10.44 -8.69 -3.80
C TYR A 285 11.88 -9.11 -3.46
N GLU A 286 12.06 -10.28 -2.84
CA GLU A 286 13.37 -10.85 -2.49
C GLU A 286 13.65 -12.16 -3.21
N SER A 287 14.25 -12.07 -4.41
CA SER A 287 14.56 -13.27 -5.19
C SER A 287 15.73 -14.09 -4.65
N LYS A 288 16.59 -13.49 -3.80
CA LYS A 288 17.59 -14.21 -3.02
C LYS A 288 17.17 -14.24 -1.54
N ILE A 289 16.56 -15.35 -1.14
CA ILE A 289 16.08 -15.58 0.22
C ILE A 289 17.29 -15.87 1.13
N VAL A 290 17.56 -14.96 2.05
CA VAL A 290 18.52 -15.14 3.15
C VAL A 290 17.81 -14.74 4.43
N ALA A 291 17.42 -15.73 5.23
CA ALA A 291 16.65 -15.52 6.44
C ALA A 291 16.84 -16.69 7.40
N ASP A 292 16.70 -16.43 8.69
CA ASP A 292 16.62 -17.44 9.75
C ASP A 292 15.30 -17.36 10.54
N GLY A 293 14.39 -16.50 10.11
CA GLY A 293 13.00 -16.48 10.54
C GLY A 293 12.12 -15.71 9.56
N ILE A 294 10.82 -15.77 9.81
CA ILE A 294 9.81 -14.97 9.10
C ILE A 294 9.02 -14.16 10.10
N ILE A 295 8.55 -13.01 9.65
CA ILE A 295 7.51 -12.26 10.33
C ILE A 295 6.41 -11.99 9.31
N ALA A 296 5.15 -12.22 9.69
CA ALA A 296 4.02 -11.92 8.83
C ALA A 296 2.97 -11.11 9.60
N SER A 297 2.37 -10.15 8.88
CA SER A 297 1.32 -9.26 9.35
C SER A 297 0.12 -9.41 8.42
N PHE A 298 -1.07 -9.56 8.97
CA PHE A 298 -2.31 -9.71 8.24
C PHE A 298 -3.30 -8.67 8.75
N ASP A 299 -3.62 -7.67 7.94
CA ASP A 299 -4.46 -6.54 8.36
C ASP A 299 -5.70 -6.37 7.46
N GLY A 300 -6.80 -5.95 8.07
CA GLY A 300 -8.05 -5.72 7.38
C GLY A 300 -9.25 -5.83 8.31
N TRP A 301 -10.32 -6.45 7.81
CA TRP A 301 -11.58 -6.56 8.54
C TRP A 301 -12.19 -7.95 8.38
N ILE A 302 -12.96 -8.35 9.39
CA ILE A 302 -13.79 -9.55 9.37
C ILE A 302 -15.26 -9.17 9.47
N TYR A 303 -16.04 -9.54 8.46
CA TYR A 303 -17.49 -9.51 8.51
C TYR A 303 -18.03 -10.67 9.33
N ILE A 304 -18.96 -10.38 10.23
CA ILE A 304 -19.66 -11.36 11.05
C ILE A 304 -21.16 -11.08 10.98
N ARG A 305 -21.91 -12.00 10.35
CA ARG A 305 -23.36 -11.85 10.18
C ARG A 305 -24.12 -11.90 11.51
N ASN A 306 -23.78 -12.85 12.38
CA ASN A 306 -24.39 -12.99 13.70
C ASN A 306 -23.29 -13.10 14.76
N SER A 307 -23.39 -12.31 15.82
CA SER A 307 -22.46 -12.28 16.95
C SER A 307 -22.21 -13.66 17.56
N SER A 308 -23.21 -14.54 17.57
CA SER A 308 -23.11 -15.92 18.08
C SER A 308 -22.25 -16.86 17.23
N LEU A 309 -21.81 -16.44 16.04
CA LEU A 309 -20.97 -17.27 15.17
C LEU A 309 -19.52 -17.33 15.64
N VAL A 310 -19.06 -16.37 16.44
CA VAL A 310 -17.67 -16.29 16.90
C VAL A 310 -17.66 -16.17 18.42
N ASN A 311 -17.34 -17.28 19.09
CA ASN A 311 -17.13 -17.33 20.53
C ASN A 311 -15.64 -17.18 20.89
N ALA A 312 -14.76 -17.69 20.03
CA ALA A 312 -13.32 -17.57 20.16
C ALA A 312 -12.65 -17.72 18.79
N PHE A 313 -11.53 -17.03 18.61
CA PHE A 313 -10.50 -17.45 17.66
C PHE A 313 -9.56 -18.43 18.36
N THR A 314 -9.24 -19.53 17.70
CA THR A 314 -8.44 -20.62 18.25
C THR A 314 -7.23 -20.90 17.39
N PHE A 315 -6.04 -20.86 18.00
CA PHE A 315 -4.80 -21.36 17.39
C PHE A 315 -4.62 -22.85 17.69
N PHE A 316 -4.01 -23.60 16.77
CA PHE A 316 -3.68 -25.02 16.95
C PHE A 316 -2.22 -25.32 16.70
N ASP A 317 -1.74 -26.39 17.32
CA ASP A 317 -0.38 -26.91 17.16
C ASP A 317 0.69 -25.82 17.37
N ILE A 318 0.48 -25.00 18.39
CA ILE A 318 1.32 -23.84 18.70
C ILE A 318 2.66 -24.33 19.22
N LYS A 319 3.76 -24.01 18.53
CA LYS A 319 5.09 -24.53 18.89
C LYS A 319 5.90 -23.57 19.75
N GLU A 320 6.95 -24.11 20.37
CA GLU A 320 8.07 -23.32 20.91
C GLU A 320 8.70 -22.50 19.77
N ARG A 321 9.27 -21.32 20.04
CA ARG A 321 9.82 -20.44 18.98
C ARG A 321 8.81 -19.99 17.89
N GLN A 322 7.53 -19.98 18.22
CA GLN A 322 6.49 -19.23 17.50
C GLN A 322 5.83 -18.19 18.42
N ASN A 323 5.56 -17.02 17.85
CA ASN A 323 4.89 -15.90 18.51
C ASN A 323 3.69 -15.46 17.69
N TYR A 324 2.59 -15.16 18.37
CA TYR A 324 1.34 -14.76 17.75
C TYR A 324 0.70 -13.62 18.52
N LYS A 325 0.05 -12.72 17.78
CA LYS A 325 -0.78 -11.64 18.31
C LYS A 325 -2.06 -11.54 17.50
N ILE A 326 -3.19 -11.31 18.17
CA ILE A 326 -4.43 -10.93 17.52
C ILE A 326 -4.97 -9.66 18.15
N GLU A 327 -5.24 -8.66 17.31
CA GLU A 327 -6.05 -7.52 17.63
C GLU A 327 -7.41 -7.62 16.92
N PHE A 328 -8.47 -7.42 17.68
CA PHE A 328 -9.84 -7.53 17.19
C PHE A 328 -10.68 -6.44 17.83
N ASP A 329 -11.39 -5.67 17.01
CA ASP A 329 -12.21 -4.53 17.45
C ASP A 329 -11.42 -3.56 18.38
N GLY A 330 -10.18 -3.26 17.99
CA GLY A 330 -9.29 -2.36 18.74
C GLY A 330 -8.71 -2.91 20.04
N ARG A 331 -8.87 -4.21 20.32
CA ARG A 331 -8.38 -4.86 21.53
C ARG A 331 -7.42 -5.99 21.20
N GLU A 332 -6.32 -6.08 21.93
CA GLU A 332 -5.53 -7.30 21.96
C GLU A 332 -6.35 -8.39 22.67
N ILE A 333 -6.73 -9.43 21.92
CA ILE A 333 -7.52 -10.56 22.44
C ILE A 333 -6.67 -11.82 22.61
N PHE A 334 -5.46 -11.83 22.05
CA PHE A 334 -4.50 -12.91 22.16
C PHE A 334 -3.07 -12.39 22.02
N TRP A 335 -2.19 -12.87 22.89
CA TRP A 335 -0.75 -12.71 22.77
C TRP A 335 -0.04 -13.95 23.34
N LYS A 336 0.98 -14.42 22.64
CA LYS A 336 1.86 -15.49 23.14
C LYS A 336 3.33 -15.21 22.81
N ALA A 337 4.17 -15.09 23.83
CA ALA A 337 5.62 -14.96 23.69
C ALA A 337 6.30 -16.24 23.14
N PHE A 338 7.53 -16.07 22.63
CA PHE A 338 8.46 -17.15 22.36
C PHE A 338 8.79 -17.86 23.66
N THR A 339 9.03 -19.17 23.54
CA THR A 339 9.48 -20.01 24.65
C THR A 339 10.79 -20.68 24.25
N ASP A 340 11.64 -20.94 25.24
CA ASP A 340 12.90 -21.65 25.04
C ASP A 340 12.63 -23.01 24.37
N LEU A 341 13.54 -23.41 23.48
CA LEU A 341 13.54 -24.75 22.90
C LEU A 341 13.86 -25.76 24.00
N THR A 342 12.93 -26.65 24.30
CA THR A 342 13.12 -27.68 25.34
C THR A 342 13.69 -29.00 24.80
N GLY A 343 13.79 -29.15 23.47
CA GLY A 343 14.29 -30.35 22.76
C GLY A 343 15.23 -30.04 21.58
N THR A 344 15.82 -31.09 20.97
CA THR A 344 16.78 -30.92 19.86
C THR A 344 16.11 -30.77 18.49
N TYR A 345 14.97 -31.44 18.26
CA TYR A 345 14.32 -31.52 16.94
C TYR A 345 12.79 -31.49 16.97
N GLU A 346 12.19 -31.85 18.10
CA GLU A 346 10.74 -31.86 18.30
C GLU A 346 10.45 -30.85 19.39
N THR A 347 9.79 -29.75 19.04
CA THR A 347 9.34 -28.75 20.01
C THR A 347 8.11 -29.28 20.72
N SER A 348 8.01 -29.01 22.02
CA SER A 348 6.70 -29.15 22.67
C SER A 348 5.69 -28.26 21.94
N TYR A 349 4.44 -28.70 21.86
CA TYR A 349 3.38 -27.89 21.28
C TYR A 349 2.16 -27.86 22.21
N LEU A 350 1.48 -26.72 22.21
CA LEU A 350 0.15 -26.60 22.79
C LEU A 350 -0.86 -26.99 21.71
N ASP A 351 -1.70 -27.98 22.02
CA ASP A 351 -2.69 -28.49 21.07
C ASP A 351 -3.62 -27.39 20.55
N HIS A 352 -4.14 -26.57 21.46
CA HIS A 352 -4.89 -25.37 21.12
C HIS A 352 -4.85 -24.31 22.20
N GLN A 353 -5.16 -23.08 21.80
CA GLN A 353 -5.38 -21.97 22.72
C GLN A 353 -6.45 -21.02 22.16
N ASP A 354 -7.45 -20.72 22.99
CA ASP A 354 -8.56 -19.85 22.65
C ASP A 354 -8.30 -18.40 23.05
N SER A 355 -8.72 -17.48 22.20
CA SER A 355 -8.85 -16.06 22.53
C SER A 355 -10.19 -15.77 23.23
N ASN A 356 -10.29 -14.59 23.85
CA ASN A 356 -11.52 -14.14 24.49
C ASN A 356 -12.26 -13.16 23.55
N VAL A 357 -13.40 -13.57 23.01
CA VAL A 357 -14.22 -12.75 22.11
C VAL A 357 -15.58 -12.49 22.75
N ASN A 358 -16.01 -11.23 22.78
CA ASN A 358 -17.33 -10.84 23.27
C ASN A 358 -18.01 -9.92 22.25
N LEU A 359 -18.76 -10.52 21.33
CA LEU A 359 -19.53 -9.80 20.33
C LEU A 359 -20.93 -9.45 20.85
N THR A 360 -21.35 -8.22 20.62
CA THR A 360 -22.67 -7.72 21.04
C THR A 360 -23.53 -7.25 19.87
N GLN A 361 -22.97 -7.16 18.66
CA GLN A 361 -23.66 -6.67 17.48
C GLN A 361 -23.69 -7.73 16.35
N ASP A 362 -24.83 -7.85 15.70
CA ASP A 362 -25.00 -8.68 14.49
C ASP A 362 -24.82 -7.83 13.23
N GLY A 363 -24.29 -8.43 12.17
CA GLY A 363 -24.21 -7.86 10.84
C GLY A 363 -23.25 -6.69 10.78
N GLY A 364 -21.98 -6.94 11.08
CA GLY A 364 -20.97 -5.89 11.09
C GLY A 364 -19.58 -6.37 10.70
N PHE A 365 -18.74 -5.41 10.40
CA PHE A 365 -17.33 -5.56 10.05
C PHE A 365 -16.50 -5.06 11.21
N TYR A 366 -15.66 -5.93 11.74
CA TYR A 366 -14.78 -5.65 12.86
C TYR A 366 -13.35 -5.56 12.34
N LYS A 367 -12.62 -4.53 12.78
CA LYS A 367 -11.19 -4.42 12.46
C LYS A 367 -10.48 -5.65 13.03
N PHE A 368 -9.64 -6.28 12.21
CA PHE A 368 -9.00 -7.54 12.53
C PHE A 368 -7.57 -7.54 12.03
N HIS A 369 -6.64 -7.81 12.94
CA HIS A 369 -5.21 -7.80 12.68
C HIS A 369 -4.55 -8.99 13.36
N VAL A 370 -3.68 -9.69 12.63
CA VAL A 370 -2.93 -10.84 13.14
C VAL A 370 -1.46 -10.67 12.80
N GLU A 371 -0.60 -10.80 13.81
CA GLU A 371 0.85 -10.85 13.62
C GLU A 371 1.35 -12.24 14.03
N THR A 372 2.29 -12.77 13.25
CA THR A 372 2.98 -14.01 13.55
C THR A 372 4.46 -13.87 13.27
N SER A 373 5.28 -14.48 14.11
CA SER A 373 6.71 -14.63 13.83
C SER A 373 7.17 -16.01 14.22
N ASP A 374 8.06 -16.55 13.39
CA ASP A 374 8.47 -17.94 13.45
C ASP A 374 9.92 -18.07 13.00
N GLU A 375 10.71 -18.82 13.77
CA GLU A 375 12.12 -19.12 13.53
C GLU A 375 12.42 -20.63 13.63
N LEU A 376 11.36 -21.43 13.62
CA LEU A 376 11.46 -22.86 13.46
C LEU A 376 11.71 -23.24 12.01
N PHE A 377 12.04 -24.51 11.84
CA PHE A 377 12.11 -25.17 10.54
C PHE A 377 10.73 -25.63 10.01
N GLU A 378 9.63 -25.24 10.64
CA GLU A 378 8.25 -25.46 10.17
C GLU A 378 7.42 -24.20 10.36
N TYR A 379 7.19 -23.50 9.26
CA TYR A 379 6.33 -22.33 9.23
C TYR A 379 4.88 -22.79 9.18
N SER A 380 4.10 -22.40 10.19
CA SER A 380 2.68 -22.75 10.23
C SER A 380 1.86 -21.70 10.96
N LEU A 381 0.69 -21.40 10.42
CA LEU A 381 -0.38 -20.69 11.12
C LEU A 381 -1.66 -21.47 10.93
N LYS A 382 -2.32 -21.79 12.04
CA LYS A 382 -3.58 -22.54 12.05
C LYS A 382 -4.54 -21.77 12.95
N LEU A 383 -5.19 -20.76 12.39
CA LEU A 383 -6.19 -19.96 13.10
C LEU A 383 -7.58 -20.35 12.62
N SER A 384 -8.49 -20.66 13.54
CA SER A 384 -9.89 -20.96 13.23
C SER A 384 -10.85 -20.23 14.15
N ILE A 385 -12.14 -20.31 13.84
CA ILE A 385 -13.22 -19.87 14.70
C ILE A 385 -13.83 -21.08 15.42
N ASN A 386 -14.04 -20.96 16.74
CA ASN A 386 -14.72 -21.95 17.61
C ASN A 386 -14.11 -23.36 17.58
N TYR A 387 -12.78 -23.48 17.72
CA TYR A 387 -12.05 -24.76 17.80
C TYR A 387 -12.57 -25.85 16.84
N SER A 388 -12.33 -25.68 15.55
CA SER A 388 -12.56 -26.72 14.55
C SER A 388 -11.23 -27.16 13.96
N ARG A 389 -10.81 -28.42 14.18
CA ARG A 389 -9.65 -28.99 13.49
C ARG A 389 -9.98 -29.09 11.99
N GLY A 390 -9.42 -28.16 11.21
CA GLY A 390 -9.77 -27.93 9.80
C GLY A 390 -10.66 -26.71 9.56
N GLY A 391 -10.96 -25.92 10.60
CA GLY A 391 -11.76 -24.70 10.53
C GLY A 391 -11.09 -23.62 9.68
N PHE A 392 -11.93 -22.70 9.22
CA PHE A 392 -11.58 -21.64 8.29
C PHE A 392 -11.99 -20.29 8.88
N LEU A 393 -11.28 -19.22 8.55
CA LEU A 393 -11.73 -17.85 8.83
C LEU A 393 -12.74 -17.32 7.80
N TYR A 394 -13.51 -18.22 7.19
CA TYR A 394 -14.62 -17.89 6.31
C TYR A 394 -15.72 -18.94 6.39
N THR A 395 -16.90 -18.59 5.88
CA THR A 395 -17.97 -19.56 5.60
C THR A 395 -18.43 -19.47 4.15
N ASN A 396 -18.81 -20.59 3.56
CA ASN A 396 -19.28 -20.64 2.16
C ASN A 396 -20.54 -19.80 1.91
N ASP A 397 -21.37 -19.61 2.95
CA ASP A 397 -22.58 -18.80 2.88
C ASP A 397 -22.34 -17.30 3.10
N GLY A 398 -21.09 -16.87 3.32
CA GLY A 398 -20.72 -15.48 3.55
C GLY A 398 -21.07 -14.95 4.95
N SER A 399 -21.49 -15.82 5.88
CA SER A 399 -21.72 -15.43 7.27
C SER A 399 -20.46 -14.93 7.99
N ILE A 400 -19.29 -15.39 7.55
CA ILE A 400 -17.99 -14.93 7.98
C ILE A 400 -17.13 -14.69 6.73
N LYS A 401 -16.55 -13.51 6.61
CA LYS A 401 -15.73 -13.14 5.44
C LYS A 401 -14.64 -12.15 5.84
N LEU A 402 -13.42 -12.40 5.37
CA LEU A 402 -12.32 -11.45 5.46
C LEU A 402 -12.37 -10.47 4.26
N VAL A 403 -12.00 -9.22 4.52
CA VAL A 403 -11.94 -8.13 3.52
C VAL A 403 -10.77 -7.19 3.84
N SER A 404 -10.20 -6.56 2.81
CA SER A 404 -9.08 -5.63 2.95
C SER A 404 -9.54 -4.27 3.48
N ASN A 405 -8.58 -3.42 3.85
CA ASN A 405 -8.90 -2.04 4.23
C ASN A 405 -9.50 -1.25 3.07
N ALA A 406 -8.86 -1.31 1.90
CA ALA A 406 -9.32 -0.62 0.70
C ALA A 406 -10.75 -1.03 0.32
N TYR A 407 -11.08 -2.33 0.42
CA TYR A 407 -12.43 -2.81 0.13
C TYR A 407 -13.46 -2.26 1.12
N MET A 408 -13.11 -2.18 2.40
CA MET A 408 -13.99 -1.63 3.43
C MET A 408 -14.22 -0.14 3.28
N GLU A 409 -13.18 0.62 2.93
CA GLU A 409 -13.29 2.04 2.64
C GLU A 409 -14.16 2.27 1.39
N ALA A 410 -13.94 1.50 0.32
CA ALA A 410 -14.75 1.55 -0.89
C ALA A 410 -16.22 1.26 -0.59
N LEU A 411 -16.48 0.24 0.24
CA LEU A 411 -17.82 -0.13 0.68
C LEU A 411 -18.49 0.95 1.54
N ALA A 412 -17.72 1.62 2.41
CA ALA A 412 -18.21 2.70 3.26
C ALA A 412 -18.58 3.97 2.48
N GLN A 413 -17.96 4.20 1.32
CA GLN A 413 -18.35 5.28 0.40
C GLN A 413 -19.65 4.97 -0.35
N GLN A 414 -20.10 3.71 -0.37
CA GLN A 414 -21.37 3.35 -1.00
C GLN A 414 -22.56 3.70 -0.12
N ASN A 415 -23.40 4.59 -0.62
CA ASN A 415 -24.62 5.00 0.08
C ASN A 415 -25.53 3.80 0.37
N GLY A 416 -25.82 3.59 1.66
CA GLY A 416 -26.84 2.64 2.10
C GLY A 416 -26.38 1.18 2.22
N LEU A 417 -25.08 0.90 2.17
CA LEU A 417 -24.55 -0.45 2.40
C LEU A 417 -24.04 -0.66 3.83
N VAL A 418 -23.21 0.24 4.34
CA VAL A 418 -22.66 0.20 5.71
C VAL A 418 -22.65 1.58 6.36
N THR A 419 -22.60 1.62 7.69
CA THR A 419 -22.42 2.84 8.48
C THR A 419 -21.21 2.66 9.39
N LYS A 420 -20.28 3.63 9.38
CA LYS A 420 -19.18 3.68 10.36
C LYS A 420 -19.76 4.04 11.74
N GLU A 421 -19.63 3.14 12.71
CA GLU A 421 -20.02 3.45 14.10
C GLU A 421 -18.79 3.80 14.96
N SER A 422 -17.60 3.29 14.61
CA SER A 422 -16.31 3.65 15.21
C SER A 422 -15.15 3.39 14.25
N ASP A 423 -13.92 3.68 14.67
CA ASP A 423 -12.71 3.36 13.88
C ASP A 423 -12.42 1.87 13.77
N THR A 424 -13.06 1.03 14.60
CA THR A 424 -12.85 -0.42 14.62
C THR A 424 -14.09 -1.22 14.25
N PHE A 425 -15.21 -0.54 13.94
CA PHE A 425 -16.47 -1.20 13.64
C PHE A 425 -17.34 -0.44 12.61
N TYR A 426 -17.76 -1.17 11.58
CA TYR A 426 -18.81 -0.76 10.64
C TYR A 426 -20.02 -1.69 10.74
N LYS A 427 -21.21 -1.12 10.64
CA LYS A 427 -22.47 -1.87 10.68
C LYS A 427 -23.09 -1.98 9.30
N ALA A 428 -23.54 -3.18 8.92
CA ALA A 428 -24.30 -3.37 7.69
C ALA A 428 -25.71 -2.76 7.82
N ILE A 429 -26.07 -1.92 6.85
CA ILE A 429 -27.36 -1.23 6.84
C ILE A 429 -28.45 -2.21 6.40
N LYS A 430 -29.57 -2.20 7.15
CA LYS A 430 -30.77 -2.96 6.78
C LYS A 430 -31.54 -2.19 5.69
N ARG A 431 -31.71 -2.82 4.54
CA ARG A 431 -32.47 -2.32 3.39
C ARG A 431 -33.98 -2.42 3.64
N THR A 432 -34.76 -1.78 2.79
CA THR A 432 -36.23 -1.75 2.88
C THR A 432 -36.88 -3.13 2.71
N ASP A 433 -36.24 -4.04 1.97
CA ASP A 433 -36.66 -5.43 1.80
C ASP A 433 -36.31 -6.33 3.01
N GLY A 434 -35.65 -5.75 4.03
CA GLY A 434 -35.24 -6.43 5.24
C GLY A 434 -33.87 -7.11 5.18
N THR A 435 -33.22 -7.14 4.00
CA THR A 435 -31.88 -7.70 3.83
C THR A 435 -30.79 -6.70 4.22
N ARG A 436 -29.57 -7.19 4.43
CA ARG A 436 -28.34 -6.41 4.65
C ARG A 436 -27.28 -6.82 3.65
N PHE A 437 -26.25 -5.98 3.49
CA PHE A 437 -25.04 -6.44 2.82
C PHE A 437 -24.44 -7.61 3.61
N GLY A 438 -24.06 -8.69 2.91
CA GLY A 438 -23.49 -9.89 3.53
C GLY A 438 -24.53 -10.92 4.01
N ASP A 439 -25.83 -10.67 3.81
CA ASP A 439 -26.86 -11.71 3.90
C ASP A 439 -26.74 -12.73 2.76
N ASN A 440 -26.13 -12.33 1.64
CA ASN A 440 -25.81 -13.19 0.50
C ASN A 440 -24.29 -13.22 0.27
N ALA A 441 -23.70 -14.41 0.12
CA ALA A 441 -22.27 -14.59 -0.14
C ALA A 441 -21.77 -13.80 -1.37
N SER A 442 -22.61 -13.71 -2.42
CA SER A 442 -22.26 -12.99 -3.66
C SER A 442 -22.18 -11.48 -3.51
N ASP A 443 -22.61 -10.90 -2.39
CA ASP A 443 -22.39 -9.48 -2.11
C ASP A 443 -20.89 -9.15 -2.04
N PHE A 444 -20.07 -10.11 -1.60
CA PHE A 444 -18.62 -9.95 -1.49
C PHE A 444 -17.86 -10.11 -2.81
N ASP A 445 -18.52 -10.57 -3.88
CA ASP A 445 -17.89 -10.74 -5.20
C ASP A 445 -17.98 -9.46 -6.05
N LYS A 446 -18.67 -8.43 -5.54
CA LYS A 446 -18.92 -7.17 -6.25
C LYS A 446 -17.70 -6.24 -6.12
N PRO A 447 -17.25 -5.61 -7.22
CA PRO A 447 -16.27 -4.54 -7.13
C PRO A 447 -16.92 -3.24 -6.63
N PHE A 448 -16.12 -2.40 -5.99
CA PHE A 448 -16.51 -1.05 -5.58
C PHE A 448 -15.43 -0.04 -5.95
N ASP A 449 -15.85 1.16 -6.33
CA ASP A 449 -14.93 2.25 -6.59
C ASP A 449 -14.56 2.93 -5.27
N LEU A 450 -13.27 3.04 -5.00
CA LEU A 450 -12.68 3.81 -3.92
C LEU A 450 -12.17 5.12 -4.48
N LYS A 451 -12.80 6.23 -4.10
CA LYS A 451 -12.35 7.58 -4.48
C LYS A 451 -11.50 8.17 -3.36
N PHE A 452 -10.30 8.64 -3.70
CA PHE A 452 -9.40 9.26 -2.73
C PHE A 452 -9.63 10.77 -2.65
N GLU A 453 -10.41 11.22 -1.67
CA GLU A 453 -10.73 12.65 -1.47
C GLU A 453 -9.78 13.35 -0.46
N GLY A 454 -8.79 12.63 0.08
CA GLY A 454 -7.78 13.14 1.02
C GLY A 454 -6.54 13.71 0.31
N THR A 455 -5.37 13.70 0.97
CA THR A 455 -4.07 14.01 0.34
C THR A 455 -3.12 12.82 0.26
N LYS A 456 -3.51 11.67 0.81
CA LYS A 456 -2.77 10.42 0.67
C LYS A 456 -3.67 9.37 0.05
N ASP A 457 -3.22 8.81 -1.06
CA ASP A 457 -3.86 7.69 -1.74
C ASP A 457 -3.18 6.42 -1.22
N VAL A 458 -3.95 5.52 -0.62
CA VAL A 458 -3.42 4.27 -0.05
C VAL A 458 -4.05 3.09 -0.77
N GLY A 459 -3.21 2.26 -1.38
CA GLY A 459 -3.60 1.05 -2.09
C GLY A 459 -3.90 -0.14 -1.18
N SER A 460 -3.81 -1.32 -1.78
CA SER A 460 -4.00 -2.62 -1.15
C SER A 460 -2.84 -3.54 -1.54
N ASN A 461 -2.86 -4.81 -1.11
CA ASN A 461 -1.87 -5.78 -1.58
C ASN A 461 -2.24 -6.42 -2.95
N LEU A 462 -3.04 -5.71 -3.75
CA LEU A 462 -3.44 -6.06 -5.11
C LEU A 462 -2.66 -5.26 -6.14
N ASP A 463 -2.79 -5.61 -7.41
CA ASP A 463 -2.17 -4.86 -8.50
C ASP A 463 -3.02 -3.61 -8.80
N ASP A 464 -2.72 -2.52 -8.10
CA ASP A 464 -3.45 -1.26 -8.14
C ASP A 464 -2.85 -0.29 -9.19
N LYS A 465 -3.66 0.66 -9.63
CA LYS A 465 -3.29 1.65 -10.65
C LYS A 465 -3.62 3.05 -10.19
N PHE A 466 -2.60 3.91 -10.16
CA PHE A 466 -2.69 5.30 -9.71
C PHE A 466 -2.24 6.25 -10.80
N ILE A 467 -2.86 7.43 -10.87
CA ILE A 467 -2.41 8.55 -11.69
C ILE A 467 -1.53 9.44 -10.82
N PHE A 468 -0.36 9.82 -11.32
CA PHE A 468 0.50 10.79 -10.66
C PHE A 468 -0.23 12.14 -10.53
N ASN A 469 -0.37 12.61 -9.30
CA ASN A 469 -1.16 13.78 -8.94
C ASN A 469 -0.50 14.55 -7.77
N SER A 470 -1.23 15.49 -7.17
CA SER A 470 -0.73 16.26 -6.02
C SER A 470 -0.70 15.48 -4.70
N HIS A 471 -1.32 14.30 -4.63
CA HIS A 471 -1.36 13.49 -3.42
C HIS A 471 -0.02 12.77 -3.20
N ASP A 472 0.22 12.40 -1.95
CA ASP A 472 1.19 11.37 -1.64
C ASP A 472 0.53 10.01 -1.92
N ILE A 473 1.25 9.04 -2.47
CA ILE A 473 0.69 7.75 -2.88
C ILE A 473 1.53 6.64 -2.28
N ASP A 474 0.86 5.75 -1.55
CA ASP A 474 1.41 4.52 -1.00
C ASP A 474 0.61 3.40 -1.62
N ALA A 475 1.15 2.84 -2.70
CA ALA A 475 0.47 1.77 -3.43
C ALA A 475 0.41 0.46 -2.63
N LYS A 476 1.11 0.39 -1.49
CA LYS A 476 1.24 -0.76 -0.58
C LYS A 476 2.03 -1.91 -1.16
N GLY A 477 1.42 -2.75 -1.97
CA GLY A 477 2.14 -3.89 -2.52
C GLY A 477 1.31 -4.61 -3.56
N GLY A 478 1.94 -5.48 -4.32
CA GLY A 478 1.33 -5.97 -5.54
C GLY A 478 2.32 -5.80 -6.67
N ILE A 479 1.80 -5.59 -7.88
CA ILE A 479 2.61 -5.09 -8.99
C ILE A 479 1.96 -3.80 -9.48
N ASP A 480 2.22 -2.73 -8.73
CA ASP A 480 1.48 -1.49 -8.82
C ASP A 480 1.96 -0.61 -9.95
N THR A 481 1.02 0.14 -10.53
CA THR A 481 1.27 0.98 -11.72
C THR A 481 1.01 2.44 -11.44
N LEU A 482 2.04 3.27 -11.60
CA LEU A 482 1.93 4.73 -11.62
C LEU A 482 1.79 5.25 -13.05
N VAL A 483 0.74 6.01 -13.32
CA VAL A 483 0.43 6.56 -14.63
C VAL A 483 0.84 8.01 -14.71
N PHE A 484 1.65 8.35 -15.69
CA PHE A 484 1.92 9.75 -16.06
C PHE A 484 1.09 10.11 -17.28
N THR A 485 0.17 11.04 -17.09
CA THR A 485 -0.64 11.59 -18.18
C THR A 485 0.00 12.80 -18.83
N GLN A 486 1.11 13.29 -18.29
CA GLN A 486 1.70 14.59 -18.61
C GLN A 486 3.20 14.54 -18.37
N ASN A 487 3.93 15.50 -18.94
CA ASN A 487 5.38 15.60 -18.76
C ASN A 487 5.72 15.80 -17.28
N VAL A 488 6.68 15.02 -16.76
CA VAL A 488 7.12 15.11 -15.37
C VAL A 488 8.64 15.03 -15.24
N ASP A 489 9.22 15.95 -14.48
CA ASP A 489 10.62 15.87 -14.02
C ASP A 489 10.71 15.46 -12.55
N LEU A 490 10.83 14.14 -12.30
CA LEU A 490 10.96 13.56 -10.96
C LEU A 490 12.26 14.00 -10.27
N THR A 491 13.28 14.44 -11.02
CA THR A 491 14.55 14.89 -10.44
C THR A 491 14.42 16.22 -9.67
N LYS A 492 13.29 16.92 -9.85
CA LYS A 492 12.97 18.19 -9.17
C LYS A 492 11.98 18.03 -8.02
N ILE A 493 11.49 16.82 -7.75
CA ILE A 493 10.55 16.59 -6.67
C ILE A 493 11.33 16.31 -5.39
N SER A 494 11.14 17.14 -4.37
CA SER A 494 11.71 16.93 -3.04
C SER A 494 10.96 15.83 -2.28
N GLU A 495 11.68 15.04 -1.49
CA GLU A 495 11.12 14.00 -0.61
C GLU A 495 10.27 12.96 -1.37
N LEU A 496 10.73 12.54 -2.56
CA LEU A 496 9.99 11.59 -3.40
C LEU A 496 9.70 10.28 -2.67
N ASP A 497 10.63 9.85 -1.81
CA ASP A 497 10.56 8.69 -0.91
C ASP A 497 9.37 8.70 0.05
N LYS A 498 8.76 9.86 0.29
CA LYS A 498 7.54 10.02 1.11
C LYS A 498 6.29 10.26 0.27
N ARG A 499 6.48 10.53 -1.03
CA ARG A 499 5.42 10.94 -1.95
C ARG A 499 4.93 9.80 -2.82
N LEU A 500 5.81 8.87 -3.17
CA LEU A 500 5.50 7.73 -4.03
C LEU A 500 6.19 6.51 -3.43
N GLU A 501 5.41 5.60 -2.87
CA GLU A 501 5.88 4.38 -2.22
C GLU A 501 5.26 3.17 -2.96
N SER A 502 6.04 2.09 -3.13
CA SER A 502 5.57 0.77 -3.58
C SER A 502 5.15 0.66 -5.06
N PHE A 503 5.96 1.14 -6.01
CA PHE A 503 5.65 1.01 -7.45
C PHE A 503 6.62 0.13 -8.23
N GLU A 504 6.10 -0.87 -8.95
CA GLU A 504 6.89 -1.72 -9.85
C GLU A 504 6.81 -1.28 -11.32
N ARG A 505 5.75 -0.53 -11.66
CA ARG A 505 5.45 -0.13 -13.04
C ARG A 505 5.17 1.36 -13.16
N ILE A 506 5.59 1.89 -14.30
CA ILE A 506 5.19 3.19 -14.80
C ILE A 506 4.50 2.99 -16.16
N GLU A 507 3.36 3.65 -16.35
CA GLU A 507 2.66 3.71 -17.62
C GLU A 507 2.62 5.17 -18.10
N LEU A 508 3.07 5.39 -19.33
CA LEU A 508 2.96 6.65 -20.05
C LEU A 508 1.65 6.64 -20.86
N ASP A 509 0.97 7.79 -20.93
CA ASP A 509 -0.35 7.90 -21.53
C ASP A 509 -0.33 7.65 -23.05
N HIS A 510 -0.98 6.57 -23.48
CA HIS A 510 -1.09 6.17 -24.89
C HIS A 510 -1.94 7.12 -25.77
N THR A 511 -2.56 8.15 -25.21
CA THR A 511 -3.37 9.12 -25.96
C THR A 511 -2.61 10.39 -26.32
N LYS A 512 -1.45 10.63 -25.68
CA LYS A 512 -0.63 11.83 -25.89
C LYS A 512 0.82 11.58 -25.48
N ALA A 513 1.75 12.21 -26.20
CA ALA A 513 3.17 12.13 -25.88
C ALA A 513 3.48 12.60 -24.45
N VAL A 514 4.14 11.76 -23.67
CA VAL A 514 4.61 12.04 -22.32
C VAL A 514 6.13 11.97 -22.25
N LYS A 515 6.72 13.00 -21.66
CA LYS A 515 8.13 13.07 -21.32
C LYS A 515 8.35 12.88 -19.83
N LEU A 516 8.96 11.77 -19.45
CA LEU A 516 9.32 11.46 -18.06
C LEU A 516 10.83 11.58 -17.87
N LYS A 517 11.25 12.35 -16.88
CA LYS A 517 12.66 12.46 -16.49
C LYS A 517 12.87 11.97 -15.07
N LEU A 518 13.85 11.08 -14.89
CA LEU A 518 14.17 10.47 -13.60
C LEU A 518 15.65 10.12 -13.48
N ASN A 519 16.12 9.94 -12.25
CA ASN A 519 17.47 9.48 -11.94
C ASN A 519 17.43 8.18 -11.13
N GLY A 520 18.61 7.62 -10.83
CA GLY A 520 18.69 6.38 -10.05
C GLY A 520 18.09 6.48 -8.65
N GLN A 521 18.27 7.61 -7.95
CA GLN A 521 17.68 7.79 -6.62
C GLN A 521 16.15 7.80 -6.68
N ASN A 522 15.55 8.46 -7.68
CA ASN A 522 14.10 8.48 -7.85
C ASN A 522 13.50 7.06 -7.99
N ILE A 523 14.22 6.15 -8.66
CA ILE A 523 13.79 4.76 -8.78
C ILE A 523 13.81 4.06 -7.42
N ILE A 524 14.91 4.21 -6.68
CA ILE A 524 15.06 3.62 -5.33
C ILE A 524 13.98 4.15 -4.38
N ASP A 525 13.68 5.44 -4.48
CA ASP A 525 12.67 6.09 -3.63
C ASP A 525 11.26 5.55 -3.88
N MET A 526 10.96 5.08 -5.11
CA MET A 526 9.63 4.63 -5.52
C MET A 526 9.38 3.13 -5.37
N ILE A 527 10.41 2.29 -5.52
CA ILE A 527 10.25 0.83 -5.59
C ILE A 527 10.44 0.19 -4.23
N ASP A 528 9.58 -0.78 -3.89
CA ASP A 528 9.80 -1.62 -2.72
C ASP A 528 10.73 -2.78 -3.07
N SER A 529 11.99 -2.67 -2.62
CA SER A 529 12.97 -3.75 -2.80
C SER A 529 14.08 -3.66 -1.76
N ASN A 530 14.26 -4.73 -0.99
CA ASN A 530 15.44 -4.85 -0.15
C ASN A 530 16.67 -5.20 -0.99
N PRO A 531 17.82 -4.53 -0.77
CA PRO A 531 19.07 -4.89 -1.43
C PRO A 531 19.53 -6.29 -1.01
N THR A 532 19.92 -7.08 -2.00
CA THR A 532 20.52 -8.39 -1.79
C THR A 532 21.97 -8.39 -2.24
N LYS A 533 22.82 -9.04 -1.45
CA LYS A 533 24.25 -9.13 -1.70
C LYS A 533 24.59 -10.35 -2.55
N GLY A 534 25.25 -10.15 -3.69
CA GLY A 534 25.76 -11.20 -4.57
C GLY A 534 26.97 -11.95 -3.99
N PRO A 535 27.41 -13.07 -4.61
CA PRO A 535 28.63 -13.79 -4.22
C PRO A 535 29.91 -12.96 -4.34
N ASP A 536 29.90 -11.96 -5.21
CA ASP A 536 30.94 -10.94 -5.40
C ASP A 536 30.96 -9.86 -4.30
N GLY A 537 29.96 -9.88 -3.42
CA GLY A 537 29.79 -8.89 -2.37
C GLY A 537 29.17 -7.58 -2.81
N LEU A 538 28.65 -7.48 -4.05
CA LEU A 538 27.93 -6.30 -4.53
C LEU A 538 26.46 -6.37 -4.16
N GLU A 539 25.85 -5.23 -3.86
CA GLU A 539 24.42 -5.14 -3.56
C GLU A 539 23.62 -4.80 -4.82
N SER A 540 22.51 -5.52 -5.01
CA SER A 540 21.58 -5.26 -6.10
C SER A 540 20.15 -5.34 -5.63
N LEU A 541 19.30 -4.48 -6.19
CA LEU A 541 17.86 -4.62 -6.05
C LEU A 541 17.37 -5.82 -6.87
N ASN A 542 16.23 -6.36 -6.45
CA ASN A 542 15.62 -7.50 -7.14
C ASN A 542 14.47 -7.04 -8.04
N THR A 543 13.78 -5.99 -7.61
CA THR A 543 12.68 -5.35 -8.33
C THR A 543 13.22 -4.58 -9.53
N ILE A 544 12.69 -4.87 -10.70
CA ILE A 544 12.99 -4.18 -11.96
C ILE A 544 11.83 -3.21 -12.22
N LEU A 545 12.10 -1.90 -12.24
CA LEU A 545 11.11 -0.91 -12.62
C LEU A 545 10.77 -1.10 -14.12
N LYS A 546 9.49 -1.25 -14.44
CA LYS A 546 9.04 -1.38 -15.83
C LYS A 546 8.31 -0.14 -16.31
N ILE A 547 8.73 0.42 -17.44
CA ILE A 547 8.13 1.62 -18.03
C ILE A 547 7.50 1.24 -19.37
N SER A 548 6.18 1.34 -19.47
CA SER A 548 5.43 1.15 -20.71
C SER A 548 5.02 2.50 -21.31
N GLY A 549 4.98 2.56 -22.64
CA GLY A 549 4.61 3.75 -23.42
C GLY A 549 4.64 3.43 -24.90
N ASP A 550 4.50 4.44 -25.75
CA ASP A 550 4.52 4.32 -27.20
C ASP A 550 5.68 5.11 -27.86
N SER A 551 5.64 5.23 -29.19
CA SER A 551 6.73 5.85 -29.97
C SER A 551 6.81 7.37 -29.87
N ASP A 552 5.77 8.01 -29.34
CA ASP A 552 5.72 9.45 -29.17
C ASP A 552 6.24 9.87 -27.78
N ASP A 553 6.42 8.91 -26.87
CA ASP A 553 6.93 9.11 -25.52
C ASP A 553 8.45 9.21 -25.43
N VAL A 554 8.93 9.91 -24.39
CA VAL A 554 10.36 10.08 -24.10
C VAL A 554 10.65 9.80 -22.63
N VAL A 555 11.62 8.92 -22.36
CA VAL A 555 12.19 8.71 -21.02
C VAL A 555 13.62 9.25 -20.98
N GLN A 556 13.85 10.22 -20.10
CA GLN A 556 15.16 10.80 -19.84
C GLN A 556 15.77 10.21 -18.56
N LEU A 557 16.84 9.44 -18.72
CA LEU A 557 17.59 8.81 -17.63
C LEU A 557 18.80 9.69 -17.28
N VAL A 558 18.81 10.27 -16.08
CA VAL A 558 19.88 11.18 -15.64
C VAL A 558 20.92 10.45 -14.79
N GLY A 559 22.18 10.54 -15.18
CA GLY A 559 23.31 9.98 -14.44
C GLY A 559 23.85 8.68 -15.06
N ASN A 560 24.36 7.79 -14.21
CA ASN A 560 25.15 6.63 -14.66
C ASN A 560 24.28 5.45 -15.11
N PHE A 561 23.56 5.61 -16.22
CA PHE A 561 22.80 4.53 -16.85
C PHE A 561 23.58 3.93 -18.03
N ILE A 562 23.63 2.60 -18.07
CA ILE A 562 24.29 1.84 -19.14
C ILE A 562 23.34 0.76 -19.62
N LYS A 563 23.21 0.58 -20.94
CA LYS A 563 22.40 -0.49 -21.51
C LYS A 563 22.90 -1.85 -21.03
N ALA A 564 22.00 -2.69 -20.52
CA ALA A 564 22.34 -4.02 -20.00
C ALA A 564 22.80 -4.95 -21.13
N THR A 565 23.75 -5.82 -20.80
CA THR A 565 24.24 -6.88 -21.70
C THR A 565 23.31 -8.09 -21.67
N SER A 566 23.35 -8.92 -22.71
CA SER A 566 22.60 -10.20 -22.74
C SER A 566 22.95 -11.12 -21.56
N ALA A 567 24.20 -11.08 -21.08
CA ALA A 567 24.62 -11.85 -19.90
C ALA A 567 23.96 -11.35 -18.61
N GLU A 568 23.83 -10.03 -18.46
CA GLU A 568 23.12 -9.43 -17.32
C GLU A 568 21.62 -9.72 -17.38
N VAL A 569 20.99 -9.64 -18.57
CA VAL A 569 19.59 -10.02 -18.77
C VAL A 569 19.35 -11.49 -18.38
N ALA A 570 20.20 -12.41 -18.87
CA ALA A 570 20.10 -13.82 -18.51
C ALA A 570 20.30 -14.06 -16.99
N ALA A 571 21.23 -13.34 -16.37
CA ALA A 571 21.46 -13.41 -14.92
C ALA A 571 20.24 -12.90 -14.13
N LEU A 572 19.59 -11.82 -14.56
CA LEU A 572 18.35 -11.31 -13.97
C LEU A 572 17.20 -12.31 -14.10
N ASN A 573 17.01 -12.89 -15.29
CA ASN A 573 16.00 -13.92 -15.52
C ASN A 573 16.22 -15.16 -14.66
N ALA A 574 17.48 -15.59 -14.51
CA ALA A 574 17.83 -16.68 -13.61
C ALA A 574 17.56 -16.32 -12.13
N LYS A 575 17.96 -15.11 -11.71
CA LYS A 575 17.73 -14.59 -10.36
C LYS A 575 16.23 -14.56 -10.03
N ASN A 576 15.38 -14.09 -10.94
CA ASN A 576 13.94 -13.95 -10.74
C ASN A 576 13.12 -15.18 -11.19
N SER A 577 13.75 -16.35 -11.32
CA SER A 577 13.08 -17.62 -11.65
C SER A 577 12.48 -18.36 -10.44
N VAL A 578 12.19 -17.64 -9.37
CA VAL A 578 11.54 -18.14 -8.15
C VAL A 578 10.05 -17.81 -8.15
N ILE A 579 9.24 -18.59 -7.43
CA ILE A 579 7.78 -18.40 -7.31
C ILE A 579 7.51 -17.02 -6.69
N GLY A 580 6.56 -16.26 -7.26
CA GLY A 580 6.20 -14.91 -6.80
C GLY A 580 7.08 -13.77 -7.33
N ALA A 581 8.24 -14.06 -7.92
CA ALA A 581 9.11 -13.02 -8.50
C ALA A 581 8.96 -12.89 -10.03
N GLY A 582 7.91 -13.52 -10.60
CA GLY A 582 7.72 -13.63 -12.04
C GLY A 582 7.61 -12.29 -12.77
N TYR A 583 7.11 -11.26 -12.09
CA TYR A 583 7.00 -9.92 -12.66
C TYR A 583 8.36 -9.31 -12.99
N ASN A 584 9.43 -9.69 -12.28
CA ASN A 584 10.81 -9.24 -12.54
C ASN A 584 11.51 -10.04 -13.65
N LYS A 585 10.80 -10.91 -14.37
CA LYS A 585 11.34 -11.56 -15.56
C LYS A 585 11.24 -10.63 -16.77
N LEU A 586 12.23 -10.72 -17.63
CA LEU A 586 12.36 -9.99 -18.89
C LEU A 586 12.03 -10.94 -20.04
N ASP A 587 11.17 -10.51 -20.95
CA ASP A 587 10.91 -11.25 -22.19
C ASP A 587 12.14 -11.16 -23.10
N GLU A 588 12.56 -12.30 -23.67
CA GLU A 588 13.76 -12.38 -24.50
C GLU A 588 13.54 -13.16 -25.81
N VAL A 589 14.24 -12.76 -26.86
CA VAL A 589 14.30 -13.47 -28.15
C VAL A 589 15.77 -13.67 -28.51
N GLY A 590 16.20 -14.94 -28.57
CA GLY A 590 17.61 -15.27 -28.87
C GLY A 590 18.60 -14.82 -27.80
N GLY A 591 18.15 -14.65 -26.54
CA GLY A 591 18.98 -14.19 -25.42
C GLY A 591 19.13 -12.67 -25.31
N GLU A 592 18.45 -11.90 -26.17
CA GLU A 592 18.33 -10.45 -26.04
C GLU A 592 16.94 -10.07 -25.51
N ALA A 593 16.88 -9.12 -24.58
CA ALA A 593 15.61 -8.60 -24.08
C ALA A 593 14.81 -7.97 -25.23
N VAL A 594 13.50 -8.20 -25.26
CA VAL A 594 12.58 -7.60 -26.24
C VAL A 594 12.53 -6.08 -26.08
N ASN A 595 12.57 -5.62 -24.83
CA ASN A 595 12.55 -4.23 -24.42
C ASN A 595 13.95 -3.68 -24.14
N GLN A 596 14.05 -2.36 -24.01
CA GLN A 596 15.31 -1.70 -23.69
C GLN A 596 15.58 -1.82 -22.19
N VAL A 597 16.65 -2.51 -21.81
CA VAL A 597 17.03 -2.68 -20.40
C VAL A 597 18.25 -1.83 -20.09
N TYR A 598 18.16 -1.00 -19.05
CA TYR A 598 19.26 -0.18 -18.56
C TYR A 598 19.60 -0.56 -17.12
N LYS A 599 20.90 -0.65 -16.85
CA LYS A 599 21.48 -0.79 -15.51
C LYS A 599 21.84 0.59 -14.98
N GLY A 600 21.47 0.86 -13.74
CA GLY A 600 21.89 2.06 -13.01
C GLY A 600 22.57 1.71 -11.69
N GLU A 601 23.24 2.70 -11.12
CA GLU A 601 23.87 2.62 -9.80
C GLU A 601 23.46 3.85 -8.97
N ASN A 602 23.04 3.63 -7.73
CA ASN A 602 22.67 4.72 -6.83
C ASN A 602 23.88 5.26 -6.06
N ASN A 603 23.66 6.27 -5.20
CA ASN A 603 24.72 6.89 -4.41
C ASN A 603 25.38 5.95 -3.39
N ALA A 604 24.72 4.84 -3.04
CA ALA A 604 25.23 3.81 -2.14
C ALA A 604 26.01 2.69 -2.87
N GLY A 605 26.15 2.78 -4.20
CA GLY A 605 26.80 1.76 -5.02
C GLY A 605 25.93 0.52 -5.27
N GLN A 606 24.63 0.60 -4.99
CA GLN A 606 23.69 -0.48 -5.23
C GLN A 606 23.25 -0.46 -6.69
N THR A 607 23.27 -1.63 -7.33
CA THR A 607 22.85 -1.78 -8.72
C THR A 607 21.34 -2.04 -8.81
N PHE A 608 20.69 -1.43 -9.78
CA PHE A 608 19.29 -1.70 -10.11
C PHE A 608 19.10 -1.72 -11.63
N PHE A 609 17.93 -2.17 -12.08
CA PHE A 609 17.60 -2.26 -13.50
C PHE A 609 16.24 -1.63 -13.79
N VAL A 610 16.14 -1.01 -14.96
CA VAL A 610 14.90 -0.50 -15.53
C VAL A 610 14.67 -1.14 -16.90
N GLU A 611 13.48 -1.65 -17.12
CA GLU A 611 13.00 -2.12 -18.41
C GLU A 611 12.08 -1.04 -19.01
N ILE A 612 12.40 -0.58 -20.22
CA ILE A 612 11.64 0.46 -20.93
C ILE A 612 11.15 -0.15 -22.25
N ASP A 613 9.87 0.02 -22.56
CA ASP A 613 9.28 -0.45 -23.82
C ASP A 613 10.17 -0.05 -25.02
N LYS A 614 10.36 -0.98 -25.95
CA LYS A 614 11.22 -0.79 -27.12
C LYS A 614 10.79 0.35 -28.04
N ASN A 615 9.52 0.75 -27.98
CA ASN A 615 8.98 1.81 -28.83
C ASN A 615 9.25 3.20 -28.23
N VAL A 616 9.44 3.31 -26.91
CA VAL A 616 9.69 4.57 -26.21
C VAL A 616 11.08 5.11 -26.53
N HIS A 617 11.18 6.41 -26.78
CA HIS A 617 12.47 7.06 -26.99
C HIS A 617 13.22 7.22 -25.66
N VAL A 618 14.49 6.79 -25.60
CA VAL A 618 15.30 6.89 -24.39
C VAL A 618 16.49 7.82 -24.60
N GLU A 619 16.62 8.81 -23.73
CA GLU A 619 17.75 9.73 -23.67
C GLU A 619 18.54 9.49 -22.38
N VAL A 620 19.82 9.10 -22.49
CA VAL A 620 20.72 8.98 -21.35
C VAL A 620 21.56 10.25 -21.25
N MET A 621 21.48 10.95 -20.11
CA MET A 621 22.07 12.29 -19.90
C MET A 621 23.18 12.33 -18.85
#